data_AF-A0A090F231-F1
#
_entry.id   AF-A0A090F231-F1
#
_cell.length_a   1.000
_cell.length_b   1.000
_cell.length_c   1.000
_cell.angle_alpha   90.00
_cell.angle_beta   90.00
_cell.angle_gamma   90.00
#
_symmetry.space_group_name_H-M   'P 1'
#
loop_
_entity.id
_entity.type
_entity.pdbx_description
1 polymer ?
#
loop_
_entity_poly.entity_id
_entity_poly.type
_entity_poly.pdbx_seq_one_letter_code
_entity_poly.pdbx_strand_id
1 'polypeptide(L)'
;MASLKLGKLPDRTPAKITITVSAALSQALNDYAALYRQTYGESETVAELIPFMLAGFLEGDRAFAKARKDGLPVARMSERSRRLPGSGSE
;
A
#
# COMPACT_ATOMS: atom_id res chain seq x y z
N MET A 1 -26.27 18.25 -24.10
CA MET A 1 -24.93 17.62 -23.99
C MET A 1 -25.08 16.34 -23.19
N ALA A 2 -24.99 15.17 -23.83
CA ALA A 2 -25.21 13.89 -23.17
C ALA A 2 -24.03 13.55 -22.25
N SER A 3 -24.26 13.44 -20.95
CA SER A 3 -23.29 12.95 -19.98
C SER A 3 -23.18 11.42 -20.09
N LEU A 4 -21.94 10.93 -20.23
CA LEU A 4 -21.64 9.50 -20.20
C LEU A 4 -22.09 8.91 -18.84
N LYS A 5 -22.90 7.85 -18.87
CA LYS A 5 -23.32 7.10 -17.67
C LYS A 5 -22.13 6.41 -16.97
N LEU A 6 -21.04 6.19 -17.71
CA LEU A 6 -19.79 5.70 -17.16
C LEU A 6 -18.89 6.90 -16.87
N GLY A 7 -18.72 7.20 -15.59
CA GLY A 7 -17.71 8.15 -15.13
C GLY A 7 -16.30 7.68 -15.51
N LYS A 8 -15.31 8.58 -15.43
CA LYS A 8 -13.91 8.26 -15.70
C LYS A 8 -13.50 7.03 -14.89
N LEU A 9 -12.95 6.02 -15.57
CA LEU A 9 -12.43 4.83 -14.91
C LEU A 9 -11.32 5.25 -13.92
N PRO A 10 -11.21 4.57 -12.77
CA PRO A 10 -10.12 4.82 -11.84
C PRO A 10 -8.77 4.66 -12.55
N ASP A 11 -7.75 5.37 -12.08
CA ASP A 11 -6.40 5.17 -12.59
C ASP A 11 -5.97 3.72 -12.33
N ARG A 12 -5.66 3.01 -13.42
CA ARG A 12 -5.23 1.60 -13.41
C ARG A 12 -3.73 1.47 -13.68
N THR A 13 -3.00 2.59 -13.67
CA THR A 13 -1.57 2.58 -13.92
C THR A 13 -0.87 1.78 -12.83
N PRO A 14 -0.19 0.66 -13.15
CA PRO A 14 0.52 -0.11 -12.14
C PRO A 14 1.65 0.74 -11.56
N ALA A 15 1.69 0.85 -10.23
CA ALA A 15 2.78 1.53 -9.53
C ALA A 15 3.90 0.52 -9.25
N LYS A 16 5.12 0.79 -9.75
CA LYS A 16 6.31 0.01 -9.40
C LYS A 16 6.82 0.45 -8.03
N ILE A 17 6.90 -0.49 -7.10
CA ILE A 17 7.46 -0.27 -5.76
C ILE A 17 8.73 -1.11 -5.62
N THR A 18 9.86 -0.46 -5.36
CA THR A 18 11.11 -1.15 -4.99
C THR A 18 11.21 -1.20 -3.47
N ILE A 19 11.42 -2.39 -2.91
CA ILE A 19 11.55 -2.59 -1.46
C ILE A 19 12.88 -3.28 -1.13
N THR A 20 13.44 -2.94 0.04
CA THR A 20 14.55 -3.69 0.65
C THR A 20 13.99 -4.45 1.84
N VAL A 21 14.24 -5.75 1.90
CA VAL A 21 13.81 -6.62 2.99
C VAL A 21 15.02 -7.19 3.73
N SER A 22 14.82 -7.62 4.98
CA SER A 22 15.87 -8.34 5.71
C SER A 22 16.16 -9.70 5.07
N ALA A 23 17.36 -10.23 5.28
CA ALA A 23 17.73 -11.56 4.80
C ALA A 23 16.77 -12.65 5.30
N ALA A 24 16.34 -12.56 6.55
CA ALA A 24 15.38 -13.49 7.14
C ALA A 24 14.02 -13.46 6.43
N LEU A 25 13.50 -12.27 6.11
CA LEU A 25 12.24 -12.15 5.37
C LEU A 25 12.39 -12.64 3.93
N SER A 26 13.53 -12.37 3.28
CA SER A 26 13.79 -12.89 1.93
C SER A 26 13.79 -14.42 1.91
N GLN A 27 14.40 -15.07 2.91
CA GLN A 27 14.40 -16.53 2.99
C GLN A 27 12.98 -17.07 3.20
N ALA A 28 12.23 -16.50 4.15
CA ALA A 28 10.86 -16.90 4.42
C ALA A 28 9.94 -16.75 3.18
N LEU A 29 10.13 -15.70 2.38
CA LEU A 29 9.38 -15.51 1.13
C LEU A 29 9.72 -16.58 0.09
N ASN A 30 11.00 -16.96 -0.03
CA ASN A 30 11.41 -18.05 -0.94
C ASN A 30 10.84 -19.40 -0.48
N ASP A 31 10.87 -19.69 0.81
CA ASP A 31 10.30 -20.91 1.38
C ASP A 31 8.78 -20.97 1.12
N TYR A 32 8.08 -19.84 1.25
CA TYR A 32 6.67 -19.73 0.93
C TYR A 32 6.40 -20.00 -0.56
N ALA A 33 7.19 -19.44 -1.47
CA ALA A 33 7.04 -19.69 -2.90
C ALA A 33 7.26 -21.18 -3.25
N ALA A 34 8.24 -21.83 -2.60
CA ALA A 34 8.45 -23.26 -2.75
C ALA A 34 7.25 -24.07 -2.24
N LEU A 35 6.64 -23.68 -1.13
CA LEU A 35 5.43 -24.32 -0.60
C LEU A 35 4.21 -24.10 -1.51
N TYR A 36 4.04 -22.88 -2.04
CA TYR A 36 2.97 -22.56 -2.98
C TYR A 36 3.03 -23.47 -4.21
N ARG A 37 4.23 -23.62 -4.79
CA ARG A 37 4.46 -24.53 -5.91
C ARG A 37 4.16 -25.98 -5.57
N GLN A 38 4.55 -26.45 -4.40
CA GLN A 38 4.22 -27.81 -3.97
C GLN A 38 2.72 -28.03 -3.79
N THR A 39 1.99 -27.00 -3.33
CA THR A 39 0.56 -27.08 -3.04
C THR A 39 -0.29 -27.02 -4.30
N TYR A 40 0.05 -26.12 -5.24
CA TYR A 40 -0.78 -25.83 -6.41
C TYR A 40 -0.16 -26.28 -7.75
N GLY A 41 1.09 -26.73 -7.76
CA GLY A 41 1.83 -27.10 -8.98
C GLY A 41 2.34 -25.92 -9.80
N GLU A 42 1.94 -24.69 -9.45
CA GLU A 42 2.29 -23.46 -10.16
C GLU A 42 3.58 -22.83 -9.62
N SER A 43 4.46 -22.41 -10.53
CA SER A 43 5.76 -21.82 -10.18
C SER A 43 5.71 -20.30 -10.29
N GLU A 44 5.07 -19.66 -9.32
CA GLU A 44 5.02 -18.20 -9.22
C GLU A 44 6.26 -17.67 -8.48
N THR A 45 6.79 -16.54 -8.94
CA THR A 45 7.92 -15.90 -8.26
C THR A 45 7.46 -15.17 -6.99
N VAL A 46 8.39 -14.94 -6.06
CA VAL A 46 8.12 -14.10 -4.88
C VAL A 46 7.58 -12.73 -5.26
N ALA A 47 8.07 -12.15 -6.37
CA ALA A 47 7.63 -10.84 -6.84
C ALA A 47 6.17 -10.82 -7.30
N GLU A 48 5.69 -11.93 -7.86
CA GLU A 48 4.29 -12.11 -8.28
C GLU A 48 3.37 -12.39 -7.09
N LEU A 49 3.87 -13.11 -6.08
CA LEU A 49 3.09 -13.42 -4.87
C LEU A 49 2.93 -12.22 -3.93
N ILE A 50 3.94 -11.34 -3.83
CA ILE A 50 3.93 -10.18 -2.91
C ILE A 50 2.67 -9.30 -3.07
N PRO A 51 2.25 -8.88 -4.28
CA PRO A 51 1.02 -8.11 -4.45
C PRO A 51 -0.22 -8.76 -3.85
N PHE A 52 -0.39 -10.08 -4.01
CA PHE A 52 -1.52 -10.82 -3.45
C PHE A 52 -1.43 -10.95 -1.93
N MET A 53 -0.23 -11.21 -1.40
CA MET A 53 0.01 -11.24 0.05
C MET A 53 -0.32 -9.89 0.70
N LEU A 54 0.10 -8.78 0.07
CA LEU A 54 -0.18 -7.43 0.56
C LEU A 54 -1.66 -7.09 0.48
N ALA A 55 -2.33 -7.46 -0.62
CA ALA A 55 -3.78 -7.28 -0.75
C ALA A 55 -4.52 -8.03 0.35
N GLY A 56 -4.22 -9.32 0.55
CA GLY A 56 -4.83 -10.15 1.59
C GLY A 56 -4.55 -9.62 3.01
N PHE A 57 -3.34 -9.11 3.27
CA PHE A 57 -3.01 -8.46 4.54
C PHE A 57 -3.87 -7.22 4.79
N LEU A 58 -3.98 -6.32 3.81
CA LEU A 58 -4.77 -5.09 3.93
C LEU A 58 -6.27 -5.36 4.06
N GLU A 59 -6.78 -6.38 3.37
CA GLU A 59 -8.18 -6.82 3.47
C GLU A 59 -8.48 -7.45 4.84
N GLY A 60 -7.52 -8.18 5.42
CA GLY A 60 -7.64 -8.81 6.73
C GLY A 60 -7.55 -7.82 7.91
N ASP A 61 -6.92 -6.66 7.72
CA ASP A 61 -6.76 -5.65 8.76
C ASP A 61 -8.04 -4.81 8.94
N ARG A 62 -8.84 -5.19 9.94
CA ARG A 62 -10.09 -4.48 10.30
C ARG A 62 -9.84 -3.06 10.79
N ALA A 63 -8.73 -2.81 11.49
CA ALA A 63 -8.42 -1.48 11.99
C ALA A 63 -8.09 -0.56 10.81
N PHE A 64 -7.32 -1.05 9.85
CA PHE A 64 -7.07 -0.36 8.59
C PHE A 64 -8.36 -0.12 7.79
N ALA A 65 -9.21 -1.13 7.63
CA ALA A 65 -10.48 -1.01 6.91
C ALA A 65 -11.39 0.07 7.55
N LYS A 66 -11.47 0.09 8.88
CA LYS A 66 -12.21 1.13 9.62
C LYS A 66 -11.59 2.52 9.40
N ALA A 67 -10.28 2.65 9.54
CA ALA A 67 -9.59 3.93 9.32
C ALA A 67 -9.80 4.44 7.89
N ARG A 68 -9.78 3.56 6.88
CA ARG A 68 -10.03 3.92 5.48
C ARG A 68 -11.46 4.40 5.24
N LYS A 69 -12.45 3.75 5.85
CA LYS A 69 -13.86 4.15 5.78
C LYS A 69 -14.12 5.49 6.48
N ASP A 70 -13.50 5.69 7.64
CA ASP A 70 -13.65 6.90 8.46
C ASP A 70 -12.90 8.10 7.84
N GLY A 71 -12.33 7.93 6.64
CA GLY A 71 -11.52 8.92 5.94
C GLY A 71 -10.18 9.02 6.62
N LEU A 72 -9.27 8.07 6.29
CA LEU A 72 -7.91 7.96 6.83
C LEU A 72 -7.41 9.36 7.16
N PRO A 73 -7.00 9.63 8.42
CA PRO A 73 -6.35 10.88 8.74
C PRO A 73 -5.03 10.86 7.97
N VAL A 74 -5.04 11.29 6.70
CA VAL A 74 -3.87 11.83 6.02
C VAL A 74 -3.33 12.79 7.02
N ALA A 75 -2.17 12.45 7.57
CA ALA A 75 -1.53 13.18 8.63
C ALA A 75 -1.64 14.68 8.31
N ARG A 76 -2.56 15.38 8.98
CA ARG A 76 -2.61 16.84 9.00
C ARG A 76 -1.52 17.35 9.96
N MET A 77 -0.36 16.71 9.86
CA MET A 77 0.86 16.86 10.64
C MET A 77 1.98 16.75 9.61
N SER A 78 2.35 17.82 8.91
CA SER A 78 3.23 18.82 9.51
C SER A 78 3.20 20.18 8.77
N GLU A 79 2.08 20.91 8.81
CA GLU A 79 2.08 22.34 8.41
C GLU A 79 1.63 23.29 9.53
N ARG A 80 1.07 22.79 10.63
CA ARG A 80 0.56 23.65 11.73
C ARG A 80 1.60 23.98 12.81
N SER A 81 2.81 23.41 12.79
CA SER A 81 3.85 23.69 13.81
C SER A 81 5.09 24.36 13.21
N ARG A 82 4.96 25.67 12.92
CA ARG A 82 5.97 26.76 12.92
C ARG A 82 5.64 27.88 11.92
N ARG A 83 4.38 28.30 11.89
CA ARG A 83 4.08 29.72 11.64
C ARG A 83 3.58 30.30 12.95
N LEU A 84 4.44 31.09 13.61
CA LEU A 84 4.01 32.36 14.17
C LEU A 84 5.12 33.41 13.97
N PRO A 85 4.74 34.68 13.76
CA PRO A 85 5.60 35.80 13.45
C PRO A 85 6.08 36.49 14.73
N GLY A 86 7.32 36.98 14.72
CA GLY A 86 7.87 37.83 15.76
C GLY A 86 8.63 38.97 15.11
N SER A 87 7.92 40.07 14.86
CA SER A 87 8.46 41.37 14.50
C SER A 87 9.14 42.00 15.73
N GLY A 88 10.20 42.77 15.49
CA GLY A 88 10.97 43.56 16.44
C GLY A 88 12.40 43.69 15.90
N SER A 89 12.76 44.58 14.97
CA SER A 89 12.92 46.05 15.11
C SER A 89 13.40 46.45 16.51
N GLU A 90 14.72 46.50 16.69
CA GLU A 90 15.53 47.72 16.91
C GLU A 90 17.00 47.44 16.55
#